data_AF-A0A439DVH4-F1
#
_entry.id   AF-A0A439DVH4-F1
#
_cell.length_a   1.000
_cell.length_b   1.000
_cell.length_c   1.000
_cell.angle_alpha   90.00
_cell.angle_beta   90.00
_cell.angle_gamma   90.00
#
_symmetry.space_group_name_H-M   'P 1'
#
loop_
_entity.id
_entity.type
_entity.pdbx_description
1 polymer ?
#
loop_
_entity_poly.entity_id
_entity_poly.type
_entity_poly.pdbx_seq_one_letter_code
_entity_poly.pdbx_strand_id
1 'polypeptide(L)'
;MKSPETAVGTFLTKYRRPLLGLSVFLAVCLALIGTVFVTLQRNVNGETHSYSAVFTDASGLKVGDEVRMAGVKVGRVDGIALDGTNAKVDFRVQSEQVLYGNTKAGIIYQNIIGQRYLGLSLGDYGDPRVLPAGSVIPVERTEPSFDISRLLNGFEPLFALLNPEQVDNLTTAIVRSLQGDTGAIATMISETTRLAESYSGTDAILDGVLTHLNSVVASLADRDESLRTTIDSAENVFDGFAARRAEFVDSMDQTAIVGQRLANIVDDVQPDMREWLAREPGFAKHFMEDKQGFEYMAFNTPLMLKGMARFSQGGAYLDVYACNLTVSQFPRIDSLIHAIVREGTPEDRLTYSQKCR
;
A
#
# COMPACT_ATOMS: atom_id res chain seq x y z
N MET A 1 -81.58 -22.67 -35.37
CA MET A 1 -80.76 -22.64 -34.14
C MET A 1 -79.78 -23.79 -34.15
N LYS A 2 -78.50 -23.55 -34.47
CA LYS A 2 -77.44 -24.55 -34.35
C LYS A 2 -76.67 -24.22 -33.06
N SER A 3 -76.76 -25.11 -32.08
CA SER A 3 -76.29 -24.90 -30.71
C SER A 3 -74.75 -24.65 -30.66
N PRO A 4 -74.27 -23.64 -29.91
CA PRO A 4 -72.85 -23.27 -29.83
C PRO A 4 -71.94 -24.35 -29.19
N GLU A 5 -72.51 -25.36 -28.54
CA GLU A 5 -71.75 -26.45 -27.90
C GLU A 5 -70.98 -27.34 -28.89
N THR A 6 -71.46 -27.45 -30.14
CA THR A 6 -70.82 -28.32 -31.15
C THR A 6 -69.51 -27.76 -31.72
N ALA A 7 -69.29 -26.44 -31.65
CA ALA A 7 -68.09 -25.79 -32.17
C ALA A 7 -66.87 -25.99 -31.24
N VAL A 8 -67.09 -26.02 -29.92
CA VAL A 8 -66.01 -26.19 -28.92
C VAL A 8 -65.42 -27.60 -29.00
N GLY A 9 -66.26 -28.63 -29.20
CA GLY A 9 -65.81 -30.02 -29.35
C GLY A 9 -65.00 -30.28 -30.63
N THR A 10 -65.28 -29.57 -31.73
CA THR A 10 -64.52 -29.68 -33.00
C THR A 10 -63.22 -28.88 -32.99
N PHE A 11 -63.18 -27.73 -32.30
CA PHE A 11 -61.93 -26.99 -32.08
C PHE A 11 -60.94 -27.78 -31.22
N LEU A 12 -61.41 -28.40 -30.14
CA LEU A 12 -60.57 -29.21 -29.27
C LEU A 12 -59.96 -30.40 -30.00
N THR A 13 -60.68 -31.04 -30.93
CA THR A 13 -60.18 -32.21 -31.68
C THR A 13 -59.19 -31.86 -32.80
N LYS A 14 -59.37 -30.72 -33.48
CA LYS A 14 -58.45 -30.28 -34.56
C LYS A 14 -57.11 -29.74 -34.04
N TYR A 15 -57.09 -29.15 -32.84
CA TYR A 15 -55.90 -28.53 -32.25
C TYR A 15 -55.25 -29.34 -31.11
N ARG A 16 -55.62 -30.61 -30.90
CA ARG A 16 -55.03 -31.45 -29.81
C ARG A 16 -53.51 -31.54 -29.87
N ARG A 17 -52.95 -31.73 -31.07
CA ARG A 17 -51.50 -31.84 -31.29
C ARG A 17 -50.75 -30.54 -30.95
N PRO A 18 -51.14 -29.36 -31.48
CA PRO A 18 -50.50 -28.10 -31.09
C PRO A 18 -50.76 -27.72 -29.62
N LEU A 19 -51.92 -28.05 -29.04
CA LEU A 19 -52.18 -27.84 -27.61
C LEU A 19 -51.28 -28.71 -26.73
N LEU A 20 -51.06 -29.99 -27.09
CA LEU A 20 -50.09 -30.85 -26.41
C LEU A 20 -48.67 -30.29 -26.50
N GLY A 21 -48.25 -29.84 -27.69
CA GLY A 21 -46.94 -29.22 -27.89
C GLY A 21 -46.75 -27.96 -27.04
N LEU A 22 -47.75 -27.07 -27.01
CA LEU A 22 -47.74 -25.86 -26.18
C LEU A 22 -47.69 -26.19 -24.68
N SER A 23 -48.45 -27.20 -24.24
CA SER A 23 -48.49 -27.62 -22.83
C SER A 23 -47.14 -28.17 -22.37
N VAL A 24 -46.51 -29.02 -23.19
CA VAL A 24 -45.16 -29.55 -22.92
C VAL A 24 -44.13 -28.43 -22.92
N PHE A 25 -44.20 -27.51 -23.88
CA PHE A 25 -43.30 -26.36 -23.93
C PHE A 25 -43.41 -25.46 -22.68
N LEU A 26 -44.64 -25.17 -22.24
CA LEU A 26 -44.90 -24.42 -21.01
C LEU A 26 -44.37 -25.15 -19.77
N ALA A 27 -44.58 -26.48 -19.69
CA ALA A 27 -44.06 -27.29 -18.59
C ALA A 27 -42.52 -27.26 -18.53
N VAL A 28 -41.86 -27.35 -19.69
CA VAL A 28 -40.39 -27.25 -19.78
C VAL A 28 -39.91 -25.85 -19.41
N CYS A 29 -40.57 -24.79 -19.89
CA CYS A 29 -40.21 -23.43 -19.51
C CYS A 29 -40.36 -23.19 -18.01
N LEU A 30 -41.47 -23.66 -17.42
CA LEU A 30 -41.69 -23.57 -15.97
C LEU A 30 -40.65 -24.38 -15.18
N ALA A 31 -40.27 -25.55 -15.67
CA ALA A 31 -39.20 -26.35 -15.06
C ALA A 31 -37.85 -25.61 -15.10
N LEU A 32 -37.49 -25.01 -16.24
CA LEU A 32 -36.26 -24.23 -16.40
C LEU A 32 -36.26 -22.94 -15.56
N ILE A 33 -37.39 -22.24 -15.49
CA ILE A 33 -37.55 -21.08 -14.60
C ILE A 33 -37.40 -21.53 -13.15
N GLY A 34 -37.98 -22.68 -12.78
CA GLY A 34 -37.85 -23.29 -11.47
C GLY A 34 -36.40 -23.62 -11.12
N THR A 35 -35.63 -24.23 -12.04
CA THR A 35 -34.22 -24.54 -11.79
C THR A 35 -33.37 -23.29 -11.63
N VAL A 36 -33.57 -22.26 -12.47
CA VAL A 36 -32.88 -20.97 -12.33
C VAL A 36 -33.23 -20.32 -10.99
N PHE A 37 -34.50 -20.32 -10.59
CA PHE A 37 -34.95 -19.78 -9.30
C PHE A 37 -34.28 -20.48 -8.11
N VAL A 38 -34.23 -21.82 -8.12
CA VAL A 38 -33.56 -22.61 -7.08
C VAL A 38 -32.04 -22.37 -7.06
N THR A 39 -31.41 -22.20 -8.22
CA THR A 39 -29.96 -21.98 -8.31
C THR A 39 -29.58 -20.57 -7.86
N LEU A 40 -30.43 -19.57 -8.11
CA LEU A 40 -30.26 -18.19 -7.65
C LEU A 40 -30.51 -18.06 -6.14
N GLN A 41 -31.36 -18.91 -5.57
CA GLN A 41 -31.40 -19.09 -4.13
C GLN A 41 -30.07 -19.72 -3.71
N ARG A 42 -29.12 -18.89 -3.27
CA ARG A 42 -27.83 -19.28 -2.67
C ARG A 42 -28.04 -20.00 -1.33
N ASN A 43 -28.84 -21.07 -1.32
CA ASN A 43 -29.16 -21.85 -0.15
C ASN A 43 -27.91 -22.55 0.35
N VAL A 44 -27.90 -22.76 1.66
CA VAL A 44 -26.89 -23.54 2.34
C VAL A 44 -27.29 -25.00 2.15
N ASN A 45 -26.38 -25.83 1.65
CA ASN A 45 -26.63 -27.27 1.47
C ASN A 45 -26.63 -27.96 2.84
N GLY A 46 -27.58 -28.87 3.05
CA GLY A 46 -27.65 -29.72 4.26
C GLY A 46 -28.64 -29.24 5.32
N GLU A 47 -28.64 -29.91 6.46
CA GLU A 47 -29.35 -29.47 7.66
C GLU A 47 -28.68 -28.21 8.24
N THR A 48 -29.48 -27.33 8.85
CA THR A 48 -28.97 -26.07 9.41
C THR A 48 -29.58 -25.78 10.78
N HIS A 49 -28.81 -25.16 11.66
CA HIS A 49 -29.26 -24.58 12.92
C HIS A 49 -29.35 -23.05 12.82
N SER A 50 -30.42 -22.48 13.38
CA SER A 50 -30.63 -21.03 13.43
C SER A 50 -30.00 -20.42 14.68
N TYR A 51 -29.49 -19.21 14.56
CA TYR A 51 -28.92 -18.40 15.64
C TYR A 51 -29.24 -16.91 15.38
N SER A 52 -29.08 -16.08 16.41
CA SER A 52 -29.14 -14.64 16.25
C SER A 52 -27.89 -13.98 16.82
N ALA A 53 -27.53 -12.80 16.32
CA ALA A 53 -26.47 -11.96 16.90
C ALA A 53 -26.94 -10.50 16.95
N VAL A 54 -26.63 -9.80 18.04
CA VAL A 54 -27.05 -8.41 18.27
C VAL A 54 -25.85 -7.49 18.05
N PHE A 55 -25.93 -6.57 17.09
CA PHE A 55 -24.88 -5.60 16.76
C PHE A 55 -25.32 -4.18 17.10
N THR A 56 -24.39 -3.31 17.49
CA THR A 56 -24.66 -1.87 17.58
C THR A 56 -24.86 -1.23 16.21
N ASP A 57 -24.27 -1.80 15.17
CA ASP A 57 -24.43 -1.37 13.78
C ASP A 57 -24.28 -2.55 12.81
N ALA A 58 -25.30 -2.74 11.96
CA ALA A 58 -25.32 -3.75 10.91
C ALA A 58 -25.23 -3.16 9.49
N SER A 59 -24.77 -1.91 9.36
CA SER A 59 -24.65 -1.21 8.08
C SER A 59 -23.87 -2.01 7.04
N GLY A 60 -24.45 -2.11 5.84
CA GLY A 60 -23.87 -2.83 4.70
C GLY A 60 -24.18 -4.34 4.67
N LEU A 61 -24.62 -4.94 5.78
CA LEU A 61 -25.10 -6.33 5.79
C LEU A 61 -26.51 -6.43 5.22
N LYS A 62 -26.78 -7.47 4.43
CA LYS A 62 -28.06 -7.70 3.77
C LYS A 62 -28.57 -9.12 4.03
N VAL A 63 -29.90 -9.26 3.99
CA VAL A 63 -30.54 -10.58 3.97
C VAL A 63 -30.06 -11.34 2.73
N GLY A 64 -29.55 -12.55 2.92
CA GLY A 64 -28.94 -13.35 1.88
C GLY A 64 -27.42 -13.30 1.82
N ASP A 65 -26.78 -12.42 2.59
CA ASP A 65 -25.32 -12.41 2.73
C ASP A 65 -24.83 -13.69 3.40
N GLU A 66 -23.57 -14.01 3.12
CA GLU A 66 -22.96 -15.26 3.57
C GLU A 66 -22.61 -15.20 5.06
N VAL A 67 -22.72 -16.36 5.72
CA VAL A 67 -22.13 -16.57 7.04
C VAL A 67 -20.90 -17.43 6.85
N ARG A 68 -19.77 -16.98 7.37
CA ARG A 68 -18.48 -17.64 7.17
C ARG A 68 -17.79 -17.94 8.49
N MET A 69 -17.15 -19.10 8.55
CA MET A 69 -16.27 -19.48 9.64
C MET A 69 -14.87 -19.73 9.05
N ALA A 70 -13.85 -19.05 9.59
CA ALA A 70 -12.48 -19.08 9.03
C ALA A 70 -12.44 -18.81 7.50
N GLY A 71 -13.32 -17.93 7.00
CA GLY A 71 -13.42 -17.57 5.58
C GLY A 71 -14.23 -18.54 4.71
N VAL A 72 -14.62 -19.71 5.20
CA VAL A 72 -15.44 -20.69 4.47
C VAL A 72 -16.91 -20.41 4.70
N LYS A 73 -17.71 -20.44 3.63
CA LYS A 73 -19.18 -20.29 3.71
C LYS A 73 -19.79 -21.50 4.43
N VAL A 74 -20.41 -21.23 5.57
CA VAL A 74 -21.08 -22.24 6.42
C VAL A 74 -22.55 -21.93 6.62
N GLY A 75 -23.03 -20.80 6.12
CA GLY A 75 -24.37 -20.34 6.44
C GLY A 75 -24.84 -19.15 5.62
N ARG A 76 -25.96 -18.57 6.05
CA ARG A 76 -26.60 -17.42 5.40
C ARG A 76 -27.37 -16.57 6.40
N VAL A 77 -27.40 -15.26 6.17
CA VAL A 77 -28.25 -14.32 6.90
C VAL A 77 -29.70 -14.45 6.40
N ASP A 78 -30.61 -14.72 7.33
CA ASP A 78 -32.03 -14.94 7.04
C ASP A 78 -32.86 -13.68 7.32
N GLY A 79 -32.45 -12.85 8.30
CA GLY A 79 -33.19 -11.64 8.68
C GLY A 79 -32.31 -10.60 9.37
N ILE A 80 -32.70 -9.34 9.25
CA ILE A 80 -32.12 -8.22 10.02
C ILE A 80 -33.30 -7.39 10.52
N ALA A 81 -33.39 -7.22 11.84
CA ALA A 81 -34.45 -6.49 12.51
C ALA A 81 -33.86 -5.51 13.53
N LEU A 82 -34.60 -4.44 13.81
CA LEU A 82 -34.25 -3.51 14.88
C LEU A 82 -34.68 -4.10 16.23
N ASP A 83 -33.78 -4.12 17.20
CA ASP A 83 -33.98 -4.54 18.59
C ASP A 83 -33.58 -3.39 19.51
N GLY A 84 -34.54 -2.52 19.83
CA GLY A 84 -34.29 -1.25 20.51
C GLY A 84 -33.44 -0.31 19.65
N THR A 85 -32.23 -0.01 20.10
CA THR A 85 -31.23 0.79 19.36
C THR A 85 -30.23 -0.07 18.59
N ASN A 86 -30.30 -1.39 18.73
CA ASN A 86 -29.36 -2.33 18.14
C ASN A 86 -29.99 -3.07 16.96
N ALA A 87 -29.15 -3.68 16.12
CA ALA A 87 -29.58 -4.53 15.02
C ALA A 87 -29.46 -6.00 15.43
N LYS A 88 -30.59 -6.71 15.45
CA LYS A 88 -30.62 -8.18 15.59
C LYS A 88 -30.55 -8.82 14.22
N VAL A 89 -29.51 -9.63 14.02
CA VAL A 89 -29.27 -10.38 12.78
C VAL A 89 -29.60 -11.85 13.03
N ASP A 90 -30.58 -12.37 12.32
CA ASP A 90 -30.95 -13.78 12.33
C ASP A 90 -30.24 -14.50 11.18
N PHE A 91 -29.59 -15.60 11.49
CA PHE A 91 -28.80 -16.34 10.51
C PHE A 91 -28.82 -17.84 10.80
N ARG A 92 -28.52 -18.63 9.79
CA ARG A 92 -28.42 -20.09 9.91
C ARG A 92 -27.04 -20.57 9.51
N VAL A 93 -26.62 -21.65 10.16
CA VAL A 93 -25.32 -22.30 10.00
C VAL A 93 -25.54 -23.80 9.77
N GLN A 94 -24.73 -24.43 8.93
CA GLN A 94 -24.70 -25.87 8.71
C GLN A 94 -24.58 -26.65 10.02
N SER A 95 -25.35 -27.73 10.17
CA SER A 95 -25.37 -28.55 11.39
C SER A 95 -24.03 -29.20 11.72
N GLU A 96 -23.16 -29.40 10.71
CA GLU A 96 -21.80 -29.91 10.91
C GLU A 96 -20.88 -28.90 11.60
N GLN A 97 -21.28 -27.62 11.69
CA GLN A 97 -20.49 -26.56 12.31
C GLN A 97 -21.04 -26.22 13.69
N VAL A 98 -20.22 -26.45 14.71
CA VAL A 98 -20.60 -26.23 16.10
C VAL A 98 -20.24 -24.81 16.53
N LEU A 99 -21.22 -24.07 17.06
CA LEU A 99 -20.97 -22.80 17.73
C LEU A 99 -20.83 -23.02 19.24
N TYR A 100 -20.07 -22.14 19.88
CA TYR A 100 -19.72 -22.22 21.29
C TYR A 100 -20.13 -20.93 22.01
N GLY A 101 -20.20 -20.98 23.34
CA GLY A 101 -20.46 -19.81 24.18
C GLY A 101 -19.33 -18.77 24.17
N ASN A 102 -18.21 -19.04 23.52
CA ASN A 102 -17.17 -18.07 23.20
C ASN A 102 -17.14 -17.66 21.71
N THR A 103 -18.15 -18.03 20.91
CA THR A 103 -18.23 -17.56 19.52
C THR A 103 -18.42 -16.05 19.46
N LYS A 104 -17.55 -15.38 18.71
CA LYS A 104 -17.61 -13.97 18.32
C LYS A 104 -18.18 -13.85 16.90
N ALA A 105 -19.15 -12.97 16.71
CA ALA A 105 -19.73 -12.66 15.41
C ALA A 105 -19.30 -11.26 14.94
N GLY A 106 -18.83 -11.12 13.70
CA GLY A 106 -18.38 -9.83 13.16
C GLY A 106 -18.94 -9.55 11.76
N ILE A 107 -19.23 -8.29 11.44
CA ILE A 107 -19.66 -7.89 10.10
C ILE A 107 -18.44 -7.41 9.30
N ILE A 108 -17.96 -8.25 8.39
CA ILE A 108 -16.67 -8.09 7.71
C ILE A 108 -16.90 -7.75 6.23
N TYR A 109 -16.00 -6.97 5.63
CA TYR A 109 -15.99 -6.72 4.19
C TYR A 109 -15.65 -8.00 3.41
N GLN A 110 -16.50 -8.34 2.44
CA GLN A 110 -16.25 -9.41 1.47
C GLN A 110 -15.35 -8.92 0.32
N ASN A 111 -15.50 -7.66 -0.10
CA ASN A 111 -14.77 -7.07 -1.21
C ASN A 111 -14.73 -5.53 -1.14
N ILE A 112 -13.96 -4.92 -2.04
CA ILE A 112 -13.72 -3.47 -2.10
C ILE A 112 -14.99 -2.69 -2.51
N ILE A 113 -15.95 -3.33 -3.19
CA ILE A 113 -17.22 -2.69 -3.59
C ILE A 113 -18.26 -2.60 -2.45
N GLY A 114 -17.88 -2.99 -1.23
CA GLY A 114 -18.69 -2.78 -0.03
C GLY A 114 -19.68 -3.89 0.31
N GLN A 115 -19.59 -5.07 -0.34
CA GLN A 115 -20.36 -6.24 0.11
C GLN A 115 -19.84 -6.72 1.46
N ARG A 116 -20.75 -7.17 2.33
CA ARG A 116 -20.42 -7.67 3.67
C ARG A 116 -20.77 -9.15 3.81
N TYR A 117 -20.18 -9.79 4.80
CA TYR A 117 -20.57 -11.12 5.25
C TYR A 117 -20.50 -11.18 6.79
N LEU A 118 -21.25 -12.12 7.37
CA LEU A 118 -21.21 -12.39 8.80
C LEU A 118 -20.07 -13.39 9.09
N GLY A 119 -19.00 -12.94 9.72
CA GLY A 119 -17.89 -13.77 10.17
C GLY A 119 -18.15 -14.36 11.55
N LEU A 120 -17.85 -15.64 11.73
CA LEU A 120 -17.89 -16.36 13.00
C LEU A 120 -16.47 -16.81 13.35
N SER A 121 -16.05 -16.49 14.58
CA SER A 121 -14.73 -16.80 15.11
C SER A 121 -14.83 -17.19 16.59
N LEU A 122 -13.77 -17.74 17.17
CA LEU A 122 -13.69 -17.95 18.62
C LEU A 122 -13.06 -16.71 19.25
N GLY A 123 -13.68 -16.20 20.31
CA GLY A 123 -13.10 -15.19 21.18
C GLY A 123 -12.36 -15.82 22.36
N ASP A 124 -11.52 -15.00 22.99
CA ASP A 124 -10.75 -15.36 24.20
C ASP A 124 -11.59 -15.24 25.49
N TYR A 125 -12.91 -15.05 25.34
CA TYR A 125 -13.86 -14.78 26.41
C TYR A 125 -15.10 -15.67 26.28
N GLY A 126 -15.85 -15.85 27.37
CA GLY A 126 -17.08 -16.62 27.37
C GLY A 126 -16.87 -18.11 27.66
N ASP A 127 -17.97 -18.85 27.66
CA ASP A 127 -17.99 -20.25 28.04
C ASP A 127 -17.72 -21.16 26.83
N PRO A 128 -16.70 -22.04 26.86
CA PRO A 128 -16.40 -22.93 25.74
C PRO A 128 -17.44 -24.04 25.54
N ARG A 129 -18.53 -24.10 26.31
CA ARG A 129 -19.65 -25.01 26.07
C ARG A 129 -20.33 -24.73 24.73
N VAL A 130 -20.91 -25.77 24.14
CA VAL A 130 -21.70 -25.68 22.91
C VAL A 130 -22.86 -24.70 23.10
N LEU A 131 -23.00 -23.78 22.15
CA LEU A 131 -24.10 -22.84 22.10
C LEU A 131 -25.33 -23.55 21.50
N PRO A 132 -26.45 -23.68 22.23
CA PRO A 132 -27.63 -24.36 21.70
C PRO A 132 -28.20 -23.63 20.47
N ALA A 133 -28.79 -24.38 19.54
CA ALA A 133 -29.53 -23.80 18.43
C ALA A 133 -30.64 -22.87 18.94
N GLY A 134 -30.85 -21.75 18.24
CA GLY A 134 -31.79 -20.68 18.61
C GLY A 134 -31.24 -19.67 19.60
N SER A 135 -29.99 -19.85 20.08
CA SER A 135 -29.37 -18.90 21.01
C SER A 135 -29.00 -17.57 20.33
N VAL A 136 -28.91 -16.54 21.17
CA VAL A 136 -28.51 -15.19 20.77
C VAL A 136 -27.07 -14.92 21.22
N ILE A 137 -26.23 -14.50 20.29
CA ILE A 137 -24.91 -13.91 20.56
C ILE A 137 -25.15 -12.43 20.95
N PRO A 138 -24.90 -12.06 22.21
CA PRO A 138 -25.16 -10.73 22.74
C PRO A 138 -24.08 -9.75 22.26
N VAL A 139 -24.37 -8.46 22.41
CA VAL A 139 -23.59 -7.38 21.80
C VAL A 139 -22.12 -7.36 22.22
N GLU A 140 -21.81 -7.81 23.45
CA GLU A 140 -20.45 -7.89 23.99
C GLU A 140 -19.57 -8.91 23.24
N ARG A 141 -20.21 -9.85 22.52
CA ARG A 141 -19.57 -10.88 21.70
C ARG A 141 -19.76 -10.61 20.21
N THR A 142 -20.10 -9.38 19.84
CA THR A 142 -20.24 -8.96 18.46
C THR A 142 -19.29 -7.83 18.11
N GLU A 143 -18.88 -7.78 16.84
CA GLU A 143 -18.10 -6.69 16.28
C GLU A 143 -18.91 -6.00 15.18
N PRO A 144 -19.28 -4.72 15.36
CA PRO A 144 -20.09 -4.01 14.40
C PRO A 144 -19.36 -3.83 13.07
N SER A 145 -20.13 -3.45 12.07
CA SER A 145 -19.61 -3.10 10.76
C SER A 145 -18.52 -2.03 10.85
N PHE A 146 -17.36 -2.26 10.23
CA PHE A 146 -16.35 -1.20 10.09
C PHE A 146 -16.89 -0.06 9.23
N ASP A 147 -16.87 1.15 9.78
CA ASP A 147 -17.32 2.37 9.13
C ASP A 147 -16.11 3.16 8.59
N ILE A 148 -15.87 3.06 7.28
CA ILE A 148 -14.80 3.80 6.60
C ILE A 148 -15.02 5.31 6.73
N SER A 149 -16.26 5.79 6.78
CA SER A 149 -16.54 7.22 6.96
C SER A 149 -16.06 7.70 8.33
N ARG A 150 -16.17 6.90 9.39
CA ARG A 150 -15.56 7.24 10.69
C ARG A 150 -14.04 7.30 10.63
N LEU A 151 -13.40 6.37 9.91
CA LEU A 151 -11.94 6.41 9.72
C LEU A 151 -11.54 7.68 8.94
N LEU A 152 -12.23 8.01 7.85
CA LEU A 152 -11.95 9.19 7.03
C LEU A 152 -12.22 10.50 7.79
N ASN A 153 -13.32 10.59 8.53
CA ASN A 153 -13.63 11.72 9.40
C ASN A 153 -12.63 11.81 10.57
N GLY A 154 -12.00 10.70 10.98
CA GLY A 154 -10.89 10.71 11.92
C GLY A 154 -9.65 11.48 11.43
N PHE A 155 -9.48 11.66 10.11
CA PHE A 155 -8.44 12.51 9.53
C PHE A 155 -8.89 13.98 9.38
N GLU A 156 -10.18 14.29 9.58
CA GLU A 156 -10.70 15.67 9.52
C GLU A 156 -9.93 16.63 10.44
N PRO A 157 -9.58 16.29 11.70
CA PRO A 157 -8.79 17.18 12.56
C PRO A 157 -7.40 17.50 12.00
N LEU A 158 -6.79 16.55 11.26
CA LEU A 158 -5.49 16.78 10.63
C LEU A 158 -5.61 17.77 9.46
N PHE A 159 -6.71 17.72 8.71
CA PHE A 159 -7.00 18.69 7.66
C PHE A 159 -7.52 20.02 8.21
N ALA A 160 -8.18 20.02 9.37
CA ALA A 160 -8.65 21.24 10.05
C ALA A 160 -7.49 22.11 10.56
N LEU A 161 -6.31 21.53 10.76
CA LEU A 161 -5.08 22.26 11.07
C LEU A 161 -4.48 22.98 9.85
N LEU A 162 -4.92 22.65 8.63
CA LEU A 162 -4.49 23.33 7.43
C LEU A 162 -5.38 24.56 7.20
N ASN A 163 -4.78 25.75 7.17
CA ASN A 163 -5.50 26.97 6.85
C ASN A 163 -5.89 26.95 5.35
N PRO A 164 -7.20 26.99 5.00
CA PRO A 164 -7.67 26.94 3.61
C PRO A 164 -7.08 28.05 2.74
N GLU A 165 -6.85 29.23 3.33
CA GLU A 165 -6.29 30.39 2.63
C GLU A 165 -4.82 30.16 2.24
N GLN A 166 -4.03 29.48 3.08
CA GLN A 166 -2.64 29.13 2.78
C GLN A 166 -2.55 28.08 1.68
N VAL A 167 -3.48 27.11 1.65
CA VAL A 167 -3.55 26.08 0.61
C VAL A 167 -3.93 26.69 -0.74
N ASP A 168 -4.90 27.61 -0.77
CA ASP A 168 -5.32 28.31 -1.99
C ASP A 168 -4.21 29.21 -2.55
N ASN A 169 -3.53 29.96 -1.68
CA ASN A 169 -2.39 30.79 -2.05
C ASN A 169 -1.23 29.97 -2.62
N LEU A 170 -0.91 28.82 -2.00
CA LEU A 170 0.12 27.91 -2.49
C LEU A 170 -0.25 27.32 -3.85
N THR A 171 -1.49 26.86 -4.02
CA THR A 171 -1.98 26.29 -5.28
C THR A 171 -1.97 27.33 -6.40
N THR A 172 -2.40 28.56 -6.11
CA THR A 172 -2.39 29.68 -7.04
C THR A 172 -0.97 30.08 -7.43
N ALA A 173 -0.03 30.08 -6.47
CA ALA A 173 1.38 30.37 -6.73
C ALA A 173 2.03 29.30 -7.64
N ILE A 174 1.71 28.02 -7.43
CA ILE A 174 2.16 26.92 -8.31
C ILE A 174 1.61 27.11 -9.73
N VAL A 175 0.32 27.41 -9.89
CA VAL A 175 -0.30 27.62 -11.21
C VAL A 175 0.32 28.82 -11.93
N ARG A 176 0.53 29.95 -11.24
CA ARG A 176 1.16 31.15 -11.82
C ARG A 176 2.63 30.94 -12.15
N SER A 177 3.36 30.17 -11.33
CA SER A 177 4.74 29.79 -11.63
C SER A 177 4.84 28.92 -12.89
N LEU A 178 3.92 27.96 -13.07
CA LEU A 178 3.85 27.15 -14.29
C LEU A 178 3.47 27.98 -15.53
N GLN A 179 2.83 29.14 -15.34
CA GLN A 179 2.51 30.11 -16.38
C GLN A 179 3.63 31.13 -16.65
N GLY A 180 4.78 31.03 -15.95
CA GLY A 180 5.96 31.86 -16.19
C GLY A 180 6.06 33.13 -15.36
N ASP A 181 5.24 33.30 -14.31
CA ASP A 181 5.33 34.42 -13.38
C ASP A 181 6.47 34.20 -12.36
N THR A 182 7.54 34.99 -12.48
CA THR A 182 8.71 34.93 -11.59
C THR A 182 8.42 35.42 -10.17
N GLY A 183 7.38 36.24 -9.96
CA GLY A 183 6.94 36.66 -8.63
C GLY A 183 6.18 35.58 -7.86
N ALA A 184 5.62 34.61 -8.58
CA ALA A 184 4.90 33.48 -7.99
C ALA A 184 5.83 32.50 -7.25
N ILE A 185 7.09 32.39 -7.66
CA ILE A 185 8.10 31.57 -6.99
C ILE A 185 8.42 32.12 -5.59
N ALA A 186 8.62 33.45 -5.48
CA ALA A 186 8.85 34.10 -4.19
C ALA A 186 7.63 33.95 -3.25
N THR A 187 6.42 34.04 -3.81
CA THR A 187 5.17 33.83 -3.07
C THR A 187 5.02 32.38 -2.60
N MET A 188 5.33 31.40 -3.45
CA MET A 188 5.33 29.97 -3.11
C MET A 188 6.29 29.65 -1.96
N ILE A 189 7.51 30.19 -1.99
CA ILE A 189 8.51 30.01 -0.92
C ILE A 189 8.04 30.64 0.39
N SER A 190 7.51 31.87 0.34
CA SER A 190 6.97 32.58 1.52
C SER A 190 5.81 31.82 2.16
N GLU A 191 4.85 31.34 1.36
CA GLU A 191 3.67 30.64 1.88
C GLU A 191 4.01 29.22 2.36
N THR A 192 4.98 28.53 1.73
CA THR A 192 5.51 27.25 2.23
C THR A 192 6.20 27.42 3.58
N THR A 193 6.95 28.53 3.75
CA THR A 193 7.61 28.87 5.01
C THR A 193 6.58 29.17 6.11
N ARG A 194 5.54 29.94 5.81
CA ARG A 194 4.42 30.20 6.75
C ARG A 194 3.66 28.94 7.15
N LEU A 195 3.43 28.02 6.22
CA LEU A 195 2.80 26.74 6.52
C LEU A 195 3.70 25.87 7.41
N ALA A 196 5.01 25.87 7.17
CA ALA A 196 5.99 25.19 8.02
C ALA A 196 6.09 25.80 9.43
N GLU A 197 6.05 27.14 9.55
CA GLU A 197 6.01 27.87 10.82
C GLU A 197 4.69 27.62 11.59
N SER A 198 3.57 27.51 10.88
CA SER A 198 2.27 27.15 11.47
C SER A 198 2.26 25.73 12.06
N TYR A 199 3.12 24.84 11.56
CA TYR A 199 3.24 23.46 12.02
C TYR A 199 4.32 23.29 13.11
N SER A 200 5.34 24.16 13.14
CA SER A 200 6.37 24.14 14.18
C SER A 200 5.88 24.69 15.54
N GLY A 201 4.74 25.39 15.58
CA GLY A 201 4.12 25.95 16.80
C GLY A 201 3.35 24.95 17.69
N THR A 202 3.58 23.64 17.60
CA THR A 202 2.76 22.62 18.31
C THR A 202 3.11 22.45 19.81
N ASP A 203 4.15 23.13 20.32
CA ASP A 203 4.60 22.98 21.72
C ASP A 203 3.54 23.35 22.78
N ALA A 204 2.65 24.31 22.51
CA ALA A 204 1.64 24.75 23.49
C ALA A 204 0.45 23.79 23.64
N ILE A 205 0.15 22.99 22.60
CA ILE A 205 -0.99 22.05 22.60
C ILE A 205 -0.59 20.72 23.24
N LEU A 206 0.65 20.28 23.01
CA LEU A 206 1.22 19.09 23.65
C LEU A 206 1.35 19.26 25.17
N ASP A 207 1.78 20.43 25.64
CA ASP A 207 1.93 20.70 27.09
C ASP A 207 0.60 20.68 27.85
N GLY A 208 -0.47 21.20 27.24
CA GLY A 208 -1.82 21.18 27.80
C GLY A 208 -2.44 19.77 27.85
N VAL A 209 -2.19 18.94 26.82
CA VAL A 209 -2.69 17.56 26.77
C VAL A 209 -1.93 16.66 27.76
N LEU A 210 -0.61 16.83 27.87
CA LEU A 210 0.23 16.08 28.82
C LEU A 210 -0.07 16.44 30.27
N THR A 211 -0.29 17.72 30.58
CA THR A 211 -0.64 18.18 31.94
C THR A 211 -2.00 17.64 32.39
N HIS A 212 -3.00 17.62 31.50
CA HIS A 212 -4.32 17.08 31.84
C HIS A 212 -4.31 15.55 31.95
N LEU A 213 -3.55 14.84 31.10
CA LEU A 213 -3.36 13.40 31.23
C LEU A 213 -2.69 13.02 32.56
N ASN A 214 -1.67 13.76 33.00
CA ASN A 214 -1.04 13.51 34.30
C ASN A 214 -2.01 13.69 35.48
N SER A 215 -2.93 14.66 35.41
CA SER A 215 -3.94 14.85 36.47
C SER A 215 -4.96 13.71 36.55
N VAL A 216 -5.36 13.16 35.39
CA VAL A 216 -6.32 12.06 35.30
C VAL A 216 -5.66 10.74 35.72
N VAL A 217 -4.41 10.53 35.32
CA VAL A 217 -3.61 9.36 35.70
C VAL A 217 -3.28 9.38 37.21
N ALA A 218 -2.93 10.54 37.78
CA ALA A 218 -2.70 10.68 39.22
C ALA A 218 -3.97 10.39 40.05
N SER A 219 -5.14 10.81 39.57
CA SER A 219 -6.42 10.52 40.24
C SER A 219 -6.87 9.06 40.12
N LEU A 220 -6.32 8.29 39.16
CA LEU A 220 -6.65 6.89 38.92
C LEU A 220 -5.61 5.93 39.54
N ALA A 221 -4.35 6.36 39.66
CA ALA A 221 -3.25 5.64 40.31
C ALA A 221 -3.40 5.52 41.83
N ASP A 222 -4.22 6.37 42.47
CA ASP A 222 -4.54 6.31 43.90
C ASP A 222 -5.45 5.11 44.27
N ARG A 223 -5.89 4.30 43.28
CA ARG A 223 -6.89 3.23 43.47
C ARG A 223 -6.47 1.80 43.11
N ASP A 224 -5.33 1.53 42.49
CA ASP A 224 -4.97 0.13 42.17
C ASP A 224 -3.46 -0.10 41.94
N GLU A 225 -2.89 -1.07 42.66
CA GLU A 225 -1.44 -1.33 42.69
C GLU A 225 -0.91 -1.99 41.40
N SER A 226 -1.78 -2.68 40.66
CA SER A 226 -1.46 -3.26 39.34
C SER A 226 -1.44 -2.20 38.21
N LEU A 227 -2.14 -1.07 38.41
CA LEU A 227 -2.12 0.05 37.48
C LEU A 227 -0.80 0.84 37.61
N ARG A 228 -0.23 0.91 38.82
CA ARG A 228 1.06 1.55 39.11
C ARG A 228 2.20 0.96 38.30
N THR A 229 2.32 -0.36 38.23
CA THR A 229 3.38 -1.03 37.44
C THR A 229 3.23 -0.84 35.94
N THR A 230 1.99 -0.72 35.46
CA THR A 230 1.72 -0.46 34.03
C THR A 230 1.98 1.00 33.68
N ILE A 231 1.65 1.92 34.60
CA ILE A 231 1.97 3.34 34.48
C ILE A 231 3.49 3.54 34.54
N ASP A 232 4.20 2.95 35.50
CA ASP A 232 5.66 3.02 35.60
C ASP A 232 6.32 2.49 34.30
N SER A 233 5.75 1.45 33.69
CA SER A 233 6.24 0.93 32.40
C SER A 233 5.96 1.89 31.24
N ALA A 234 4.81 2.57 31.23
CA ALA A 234 4.49 3.58 30.23
C ALA A 234 5.34 4.84 30.40
N GLU A 235 5.54 5.30 31.64
CA GLU A 235 6.39 6.42 32.00
C GLU A 235 7.84 6.18 31.57
N ASN A 236 8.38 4.97 31.78
CA ASN A 236 9.71 4.60 31.30
C ASN A 236 9.82 4.59 29.76
N VAL A 237 8.74 4.25 29.04
CA VAL A 237 8.70 4.34 27.57
C VAL A 237 8.63 5.80 27.10
N PHE A 238 7.85 6.65 27.79
CA PHE A 238 7.76 8.07 27.49
C PHE A 238 9.03 8.83 27.85
N ASP A 239 9.70 8.49 28.95
CA ASP A 239 11.03 9.01 29.32
C ASP A 239 12.08 8.57 28.31
N GLY A 240 12.01 7.33 27.81
CA GLY A 240 12.85 6.85 26.72
C GLY A 240 12.62 7.61 25.40
N PHE A 241 11.38 7.99 25.10
CA PHE A 241 11.03 8.83 23.96
C PHE A 241 11.46 10.29 24.16
N ALA A 242 11.28 10.84 25.36
CA ALA A 242 11.70 12.20 25.71
C ALA A 242 13.23 12.35 25.70
N ALA A 243 13.96 11.34 26.17
CA ALA A 243 15.43 11.30 26.10
C ALA A 243 15.95 11.21 24.66
N ARG A 244 15.22 10.56 23.76
CA ARG A 244 15.56 10.44 22.32
C ARG A 244 14.96 11.56 21.46
N ARG A 245 14.09 12.41 22.01
CA ARG A 245 13.59 13.63 21.35
C ARG A 245 14.74 14.56 20.99
N ALA A 246 15.76 14.67 21.84
CA ALA A 246 16.95 15.46 21.56
C ALA A 246 17.73 14.94 20.33
N GLU A 247 17.91 13.62 20.21
CA GLU A 247 18.51 12.99 19.00
C GLU A 247 17.64 13.17 17.75
N PHE A 248 16.31 13.10 17.89
CA PHE A 248 15.39 13.31 16.77
C PHE A 248 15.41 14.76 16.28
N VAL A 249 15.40 15.74 17.20
CA VAL A 249 15.54 17.17 16.88
C VAL A 249 16.89 17.46 16.24
N ASP A 250 17.98 16.89 16.76
CA ASP A 250 19.32 17.01 16.17
C ASP A 250 19.36 16.40 14.75
N SER A 251 18.63 15.32 14.48
CA SER A 251 18.49 14.75 13.13
C SER A 251 17.66 15.62 12.16
N MET A 252 16.68 16.37 12.66
CA MET A 252 15.92 17.32 11.85
C MET A 252 16.77 18.56 11.53
N ASP A 253 17.57 19.03 12.48
CA ASP A 253 18.56 20.09 12.25
C ASP A 253 19.60 19.65 11.20
N GLN A 254 20.07 18.40 11.25
CA GLN A 254 20.95 17.84 10.22
C GLN A 254 20.29 17.82 8.83
N THR A 255 18.98 17.57 8.75
CA THR A 255 18.24 17.58 7.48
C THR A 255 18.11 19.00 6.93
N ALA A 256 17.85 19.99 7.79
CA ALA A 256 17.85 21.40 7.40
C ALA A 256 19.24 21.86 6.93
N ILE A 257 20.31 21.42 7.61
CA ILE A 257 21.70 21.70 7.23
C ILE A 257 22.05 21.06 5.88
N VAL A 258 21.62 19.82 5.63
CA VAL A 258 21.82 19.15 4.34
C VAL A 258 21.05 19.85 3.23
N GLY A 259 19.81 20.27 3.48
CA GLY A 259 19.00 21.07 2.55
C GLY A 259 19.67 22.40 2.22
N GLN A 260 20.19 23.11 3.22
CA GLN A 260 20.93 24.35 3.02
C GLN A 260 22.22 24.15 2.25
N ARG A 261 22.96 23.05 2.50
CA ARG A 261 24.17 22.71 1.75
C ARG A 261 23.86 22.37 0.29
N LEU A 262 22.77 21.64 0.03
CA LEU A 262 22.29 21.35 -1.32
C LEU A 262 21.85 22.63 -2.05
N ALA A 263 21.13 23.53 -1.37
CA ALA A 263 20.74 24.82 -1.92
C ALA A 263 21.98 25.67 -2.29
N ASN A 264 22.97 25.74 -1.39
CA ASN A 264 24.22 26.44 -1.65
C ASN A 264 25.01 25.83 -2.83
N ILE A 265 25.08 24.49 -2.94
CA ILE A 265 25.70 23.83 -4.09
C ILE A 265 24.97 24.16 -5.39
N VAL A 266 23.63 24.18 -5.36
CA VAL A 266 22.83 24.53 -6.54
C VAL A 266 23.06 25.98 -6.93
N ASP A 267 23.08 26.91 -5.96
CA ASP A 267 23.36 28.33 -6.22
C ASP A 267 24.79 28.56 -6.74
N ASP A 268 25.78 27.81 -6.23
CA ASP A 268 27.17 27.88 -6.69
C ASP A 268 27.34 27.30 -8.10
N VAL A 269 26.62 26.22 -8.45
CA VAL A 269 26.74 25.54 -9.76
C VAL A 269 25.86 26.19 -10.83
N GLN A 270 24.76 26.84 -10.46
CA GLN A 270 23.84 27.51 -11.39
C GLN A 270 24.54 28.49 -12.38
N PRO A 271 25.45 29.40 -11.96
CA PRO A 271 26.14 30.28 -12.90
C PRO A 271 26.99 29.52 -13.90
N ASP A 272 27.76 28.52 -13.47
CA ASP A 272 28.61 27.70 -14.34
C ASP A 272 27.77 26.89 -15.35
N MET A 273 26.63 26.35 -14.90
CA MET A 273 25.70 25.62 -15.76
C MET A 273 25.05 26.54 -16.80
N ARG A 274 24.68 27.78 -16.42
CA ARG A 274 24.18 28.79 -17.36
C ARG A 274 25.25 29.20 -18.35
N GLU A 275 26.50 29.39 -17.91
CA GLU A 275 27.60 29.73 -18.80
C GLU A 275 27.88 28.59 -19.79
N TRP A 276 27.88 27.33 -19.33
CA TRP A 276 28.01 26.17 -20.20
C TRP A 276 26.87 26.05 -21.23
N LEU A 277 25.63 26.36 -20.83
CA LEU A 277 24.45 26.35 -21.71
C LEU A 277 24.42 27.52 -22.70
N ALA A 278 24.86 28.72 -22.28
CA ALA A 278 24.78 29.95 -23.07
C ALA A 278 26.06 30.25 -23.88
N ARG A 279 27.16 29.53 -23.63
CA ARG A 279 28.41 29.66 -24.39
C ARG A 279 28.17 29.32 -25.85
N GLU A 280 28.65 30.14 -26.78
CA GLU A 280 28.60 29.84 -28.21
C GLU A 280 29.99 29.46 -28.77
N PRO A 281 30.12 28.41 -29.59
CA PRO A 281 29.08 27.44 -29.96
C PRO A 281 28.75 26.52 -28.77
N GLY A 282 27.48 26.47 -28.37
CA GLY A 282 27.05 25.72 -27.20
C GLY A 282 27.23 24.23 -27.36
N PHE A 283 27.18 23.49 -26.25
CA PHE A 283 27.32 22.04 -26.23
C PHE A 283 26.43 21.37 -27.30
N ALA A 284 25.20 21.86 -27.48
CA ALA A 284 24.28 21.36 -28.50
C ALA A 284 24.82 21.55 -29.94
N LYS A 285 25.50 22.66 -30.24
CA LYS A 285 26.10 22.91 -31.56
C LYS A 285 27.35 22.05 -31.76
N HIS A 286 28.21 21.93 -30.74
CA HIS A 286 29.39 21.06 -30.80
C HIS A 286 29.00 19.57 -30.95
N PHE A 287 27.96 19.12 -30.24
CA PHE A 287 27.39 17.78 -30.41
C PHE A 287 26.83 17.57 -31.82
N MET A 288 26.15 18.59 -32.38
CA MET A 288 25.60 18.51 -33.73
C MET A 288 26.69 18.53 -34.83
N GLU A 289 27.80 19.21 -34.59
CA GLU A 289 28.94 19.30 -35.51
C GLU A 289 29.87 18.07 -35.43
N ASP A 290 30.03 17.46 -34.25
CA ASP A 290 30.92 16.29 -34.03
C ASP A 290 30.18 15.05 -33.52
N LYS A 291 29.09 14.67 -34.22
CA LYS A 291 28.29 13.49 -33.84
C LYS A 291 29.09 12.20 -33.78
N GLN A 292 30.07 12.02 -34.67
CA GLN A 292 30.91 10.81 -34.70
C GLN A 292 31.85 10.74 -33.51
N GLY A 293 32.44 11.86 -33.08
CA GLY A 293 33.25 11.91 -31.86
C GLY A 293 32.46 11.52 -30.61
N PHE A 294 31.23 12.03 -30.49
CA PHE A 294 30.33 11.67 -29.39
C PHE A 294 29.83 10.22 -29.46
N GLU A 295 29.54 9.69 -30.64
CA GLU A 295 29.20 8.27 -30.81
C GLU A 295 30.36 7.36 -30.42
N TYR A 296 31.58 7.68 -30.85
CA TYR A 296 32.78 6.95 -30.46
C TYR A 296 33.02 7.03 -28.95
N MET A 297 32.90 8.21 -28.35
CA MET A 297 33.00 8.39 -26.90
C MET A 297 31.94 7.55 -26.19
N ALA A 298 30.68 7.63 -26.59
CA ALA A 298 29.57 6.90 -25.96
C ALA A 298 29.77 5.38 -26.04
N PHE A 299 30.22 4.86 -27.19
CA PHE A 299 30.45 3.44 -27.37
C PHE A 299 31.65 2.92 -26.54
N ASN A 300 32.69 3.74 -26.37
CA ASN A 300 33.90 3.37 -25.65
C ASN A 300 33.87 3.69 -24.14
N THR A 301 32.97 4.57 -23.70
CA THR A 301 32.85 4.96 -22.27
C THR A 301 32.60 3.75 -21.36
N PRO A 302 31.69 2.80 -21.67
CA PRO A 302 31.51 1.60 -20.86
C PRO A 302 32.77 0.73 -20.77
N LEU A 303 33.54 0.62 -21.86
CA LEU A 303 34.79 -0.14 -21.88
C LEU A 303 35.86 0.52 -21.01
N MET A 304 35.98 1.85 -21.09
CA MET A 304 36.86 2.64 -20.24
C MET A 304 36.49 2.49 -18.75
N LEU A 305 35.22 2.69 -18.40
CA LEU A 305 34.73 2.55 -17.02
C LEU A 305 34.91 1.12 -16.49
N LYS A 306 34.72 0.10 -17.34
CA LYS A 306 35.00 -1.30 -16.97
C LYS A 306 36.49 -1.54 -16.73
N GLY A 307 37.37 -0.88 -17.49
CA GLY A 307 38.82 -0.85 -17.22
C GLY A 307 39.14 -0.18 -15.89
N MET A 308 38.48 0.96 -15.61
CA MET A 308 38.63 1.69 -14.35
C MET A 308 38.17 0.86 -13.13
N ALA A 309 36.98 0.26 -13.24
CA ALA A 309 36.44 -0.62 -12.21
C ALA A 309 37.39 -1.79 -11.93
N ARG A 310 37.96 -2.41 -12.97
CA ARG A 310 38.94 -3.50 -12.83
C ARG A 310 40.22 -3.08 -12.12
N PHE A 311 40.75 -1.88 -12.37
CA PHE A 311 41.93 -1.42 -11.63
C PHE A 311 41.57 -1.11 -10.17
N SER A 312 40.37 -0.59 -9.91
CA SER A 312 39.94 -0.20 -8.55
C SER A 312 39.43 -1.38 -7.69
N GLN A 313 39.18 -2.54 -8.30
CA GLN A 313 38.59 -3.70 -7.63
C GLN A 313 39.50 -4.34 -6.57
N GLY A 314 40.81 -4.08 -6.61
CA GLY A 314 41.78 -4.61 -5.66
C GLY A 314 41.75 -3.96 -4.27
N GLY A 315 41.02 -2.85 -4.08
CA GLY A 315 41.02 -2.06 -2.85
C GLY A 315 41.77 -0.73 -3.02
N ALA A 316 42.34 -0.18 -1.95
CA ALA A 316 43.00 1.14 -1.96
C ALA A 316 44.42 1.14 -2.57
N TYR A 317 44.78 0.11 -3.35
CA TYR A 317 46.09 -0.01 -3.98
C TYR A 317 45.96 -0.30 -5.48
N LEU A 318 46.97 0.11 -6.25
CA LEU A 318 47.03 -0.05 -7.70
C LEU A 318 48.03 -1.14 -8.06
N ASP A 319 47.56 -2.21 -8.71
CA ASP A 319 48.43 -3.24 -9.28
C ASP A 319 48.83 -2.86 -10.72
N VAL A 320 50.01 -2.25 -10.89
CA VAL A 320 50.56 -1.89 -12.20
C VAL A 320 51.68 -2.86 -12.56
N TYR A 321 51.55 -3.55 -13.71
CA TYR A 321 52.57 -4.45 -14.23
C TYR A 321 53.30 -3.80 -15.41
N ALA A 322 54.61 -3.63 -15.28
CA ALA A 322 55.45 -3.14 -16.38
C ALA A 322 55.88 -4.31 -17.27
N CYS A 323 55.14 -4.54 -18.35
CA CYS A 323 55.34 -5.71 -19.21
C CYS A 323 56.38 -5.52 -20.32
N ASN A 324 56.70 -4.27 -20.68
CA ASN A 324 57.73 -3.91 -21.66
C ASN A 324 58.57 -2.75 -21.13
N LEU A 325 59.54 -3.07 -20.27
CA LEU A 325 60.43 -2.09 -19.68
C LEU A 325 61.87 -2.42 -20.08
N THR A 326 62.35 -1.75 -21.13
CA THR A 326 63.74 -1.86 -21.59
C THR A 326 64.52 -0.66 -21.04
N VAL A 327 65.43 -0.91 -20.09
CA VAL A 327 66.33 0.14 -19.58
C VAL A 327 67.68 -0.03 -20.24
N SER A 328 68.03 0.91 -21.13
CA SER A 328 69.37 0.98 -21.72
C SER A 328 69.91 2.40 -21.63
N GLN A 329 71.14 2.54 -21.13
CA GLN A 329 71.89 3.81 -21.12
C GLN A 329 72.50 4.13 -22.49
N PHE A 330 72.42 3.20 -23.45
CA PHE A 330 73.01 3.31 -24.78
C PHE A 330 72.02 2.83 -25.85
N PRO A 331 71.42 3.75 -26.66
CA PRO A 331 70.31 3.43 -27.57
C PRO A 331 70.58 2.34 -28.63
N ARG A 332 71.85 2.05 -28.95
CA ARG A 332 72.23 1.04 -29.95
C ARG A 332 72.38 -0.39 -29.42
N ILE A 333 72.32 -0.59 -28.09
CA ILE A 333 72.46 -1.93 -27.49
C ILE A 333 71.10 -2.65 -27.41
N ASP A 334 70.00 -1.91 -27.47
CA ASP A 334 68.63 -2.42 -27.43
C ASP A 334 68.38 -3.49 -28.51
N SER A 335 68.74 -3.20 -29.76
CA SER A 335 68.63 -4.15 -30.88
C SER A 335 69.50 -5.40 -30.69
N LEU A 336 70.61 -5.29 -29.96
CA LEU A 336 71.53 -6.39 -29.69
C LEU A 336 70.99 -7.30 -28.59
N ILE A 337 70.36 -6.73 -27.55
CA ILE A 337 69.70 -7.48 -26.48
C ILE A 337 68.54 -8.29 -27.05
N HIS A 338 67.70 -7.66 -27.88
CA HIS A 338 66.61 -8.38 -28.53
C HIS A 338 67.09 -9.50 -29.46
N ALA A 339 68.19 -9.29 -30.19
CA ALA A 339 68.80 -10.34 -31.02
C ALA A 339 69.36 -11.51 -30.19
N ILE A 340 70.09 -11.23 -29.10
CA ILE A 340 70.64 -12.26 -28.20
C ILE A 340 69.54 -13.07 -27.51
N VAL A 341 68.47 -12.41 -27.05
CA VAL A 341 67.34 -13.08 -26.41
C VAL A 341 66.57 -13.95 -27.41
N ARG A 342 66.50 -13.54 -28.68
CA ARG A 342 65.90 -14.34 -29.77
C ARG A 342 66.69 -15.62 -30.04
N GLU A 343 68.02 -15.50 -30.14
CA GLU A 343 68.93 -16.64 -30.37
C GLU A 343 68.96 -17.61 -29.18
N GLY A 344 68.75 -17.09 -27.96
CA GLY A 344 68.79 -17.86 -26.71
C GLY A 344 67.45 -18.48 -26.28
N THR A 345 66.35 -18.23 -27.00
CA THR A 345 65.02 -18.78 -26.68
C THR A 345 64.63 -19.87 -27.69
N PRO A 346 64.18 -21.06 -27.22
CA PRO A 346 63.98 -22.24 -28.07
C PRO A 346 62.93 -22.09 -29.17
N GLU A 347 62.16 -21.00 -29.19
CA GLU A 347 61.11 -20.75 -30.18
C GLU A 347 61.34 -19.50 -31.06
N ASP A 348 62.49 -18.80 -30.97
CA ASP A 348 62.80 -17.57 -31.76
C ASP A 348 61.76 -16.43 -31.61
N ARG A 349 61.03 -16.41 -30.48
CA ARG A 349 60.03 -15.41 -30.11
C ARG A 349 60.19 -15.01 -28.65
N LEU A 350 60.00 -13.72 -28.39
CA LEU A 350 59.93 -13.18 -27.03
C LEU A 350 58.75 -13.83 -26.27
N THR A 351 59.04 -14.40 -25.11
CA THR A 351 58.03 -15.03 -24.25
C THR A 351 57.69 -14.09 -23.10
N TYR A 352 56.42 -13.70 -22.99
CA TYR A 352 55.92 -12.89 -21.89
C TYR A 352 55.43 -13.77 -20.75
N SER A 353 55.53 -13.28 -19.51
CA SER A 353 54.91 -13.95 -18.35
C SER A 353 53.39 -14.05 -18.53
N GLN A 354 52.72 -14.98 -17.83
CA GLN A 354 51.25 -15.11 -17.93
C GLN A 354 50.47 -13.84 -17.56
N LYS A 355 51.06 -12.95 -16.75
CA LYS A 355 50.44 -11.66 -16.40
C LYS A 355 50.61 -10.59 -17.49
N CYS A 356 51.54 -10.78 -18.41
CA CYS A 356 51.93 -9.82 -19.46
C CYS A 356 51.58 -10.31 -20.87
N ARG A 357 50.69 -11.30 -20.98
CA ARG A 357 50.33 -11.98 -22.22
C ARG A 357 49.09 -11.40 -22.87
#